data_AF-A0A2S3W5Z3-F1
#
_entry.id   AF-A0A2S3W5Z3-F1
#
_cell.length_a   1.000
_cell.length_b   1.000
_cell.length_c   1.000
_cell.angle_alpha   90.00
_cell.angle_beta   90.00
_cell.angle_gamma   90.00
#
_symmetry.space_group_name_H-M   'P 1'
#
loop_
_entity.id
_entity.type
_entity.pdbx_description
1 polymer ?
#
loop_
_entity_poly.entity_id
_entity_poly.type
_entity_poly.pdbx_seq_one_letter_code
_entity_poly.pdbx_strand_id
1 'polypeptide(L)'
;MKTLLSFDTLITPQFMKIFYYIGVVFCVLSGLATFISILVLCINAAQMAGESTTLPTIVGLVLGSIVALITTVISIILTRIGCETVLVVFMIRDELAWQRENTQKHA
;
A
#
# COMPACT_ATOMS: atom_id res chain seq x y z
N MET A 1 -27.52 6.34 16.08
CA MET A 1 -26.43 5.34 16.14
C MET A 1 -26.61 4.16 15.17
N LYS A 2 -27.83 3.76 14.78
CA LYS A 2 -28.03 2.74 13.72
C LYS A 2 -27.59 3.21 12.32
N THR A 3 -27.64 4.51 12.03
CA THR A 3 -27.18 5.11 10.75
C THR A 3 -25.67 5.07 10.53
N LEU A 4 -24.85 4.94 11.59
CA LEU A 4 -23.40 4.75 11.45
C LEU A 4 -23.02 3.31 11.11
N LEU A 5 -23.98 2.39 11.20
CA LEU A 5 -23.82 0.96 10.93
C LEU A 5 -24.69 0.46 9.78
N SER A 6 -25.53 1.31 9.16
CA SER A 6 -26.26 1.01 7.93
C SER A 6 -25.48 1.58 6.73
N PHE A 7 -24.40 0.90 6.35
CA PHE A 7 -23.63 1.19 5.13
C PHE A 7 -24.34 0.65 3.88
N ASP A 8 -25.63 0.95 3.74
CA ASP A 8 -26.50 0.32 2.75
C ASP A 8 -26.60 1.12 1.44
N THR A 9 -25.74 2.12 1.22
CA THR A 9 -25.88 2.97 0.04
C THR A 9 -24.52 3.45 -0.46
N LEU A 10 -24.01 2.74 -1.48
CA LEU A 10 -23.30 3.30 -2.64
C LEU A 10 -22.17 4.31 -2.38
N ILE A 11 -21.43 4.11 -1.29
CA ILE A 11 -20.30 4.94 -0.88
C ILE A 11 -18.94 4.34 -1.31
N THR A 12 -18.91 3.04 -1.63
CA THR A 12 -17.73 2.24 -2.00
C THR A 12 -16.81 2.91 -3.04
N PRO A 13 -17.29 3.48 -4.17
CA PRO A 13 -16.39 4.02 -5.18
C PRO A 13 -15.71 5.35 -4.78
N GLN A 14 -16.32 6.18 -3.93
CA GLN A 14 -15.72 7.44 -3.47
C GLN A 14 -14.76 7.22 -2.30
N PHE A 15 -15.11 6.33 -1.36
CA PHE A 15 -14.23 6.01 -0.23
C PHE A 15 -12.97 5.27 -0.69
N MET A 16 -13.08 4.40 -1.70
CA MET A 16 -11.91 3.71 -2.25
C MET A 16 -10.90 4.68 -2.87
N LYS A 17 -11.34 5.77 -3.50
CA LYS A 17 -10.42 6.80 -4.02
C LYS A 17 -9.61 7.46 -2.90
N ILE A 18 -10.26 7.82 -1.80
CA ILE A 18 -9.59 8.41 -0.63
C ILE A 18 -8.57 7.43 -0.05
N PHE A 19 -8.97 6.17 0.10
CA PHE A 19 -8.07 5.12 0.61
C PHE A 19 -6.86 4.90 -0.31
N TYR A 20 -7.07 4.89 -1.63
CA TYR A 20 -5.99 4.80 -2.62
C TYR A 20 -4.99 5.96 -2.47
N TYR A 21 -5.46 7.21 -2.41
CA TYR A 21 -4.56 8.35 -2.25
C TYR A 21 -3.77 8.30 -0.94
N ILE A 22 -4.41 7.90 0.16
CA ILE A 22 -3.72 7.67 1.43
C ILE A 22 -2.65 6.59 1.28
N GLY A 23 -2.98 5.47 0.63
CA GLY A 23 -2.04 4.39 0.34
C GLY A 23 -0.84 4.86 -0.50
N VAL A 24 -1.06 5.69 -1.51
CA VAL A 24 0.02 6.27 -2.33
C VAL A 24 0.93 7.17 -1.50
N VAL A 25 0.39 7.98 -0.59
CA VAL A 25 1.21 8.78 0.34
C VAL A 25 2.11 7.87 1.19
N PHE A 26 1.55 6.78 1.74
CA PHE A 26 2.35 5.80 2.48
C PHE A 26 3.41 5.10 1.61
N CYS A 27 3.15 4.87 0.31
CA CYS A 27 4.13 4.32 -0.62
C CYS A 27 5.32 5.26 -0.84
N VAL A 28 5.08 6.58 -0.92
CA VAL A 28 6.16 7.56 -1.04
C VAL A 28 6.97 7.64 0.25
N LEU A 29 6.29 7.65 1.40
CA LEU A 29 6.95 7.65 2.71
C LEU A 29 7.76 6.37 2.94
N SER A 30 7.26 5.21 2.53
CA SER A 30 7.98 3.94 2.65
C SER A 30 9.22 3.92 1.75
N GLY A 31 9.13 4.44 0.52
CA GLY A 31 10.29 4.62 -0.36
C GLY A 31 11.38 5.48 0.27
N LEU A 32 11.01 6.62 0.86
CA LEU A 32 11.96 7.47 1.59
C LEU A 32 12.57 6.77 2.80
N ALA A 33 11.76 6.03 3.57
CA ALA A 33 12.24 5.24 4.69
C ALA A 33 13.24 4.17 4.23
N THR A 34 12.95 3.45 3.14
CA THR A 34 13.85 2.45 2.55
C THR A 34 15.18 3.07 2.13
N PHE A 35 15.18 4.25 1.51
CA PHE A 35 16.40 4.97 1.17
C PHE A 35 17.27 5.23 2.41
N ILE A 36 16.68 5.82 3.45
CA ILE A 36 17.38 6.14 4.69
C ILE A 36 17.88 4.87 5.36
N SER A 37 17.07 3.81 5.42
CA SER A 37 17.45 2.52 6.01
C SER A 37 18.66 1.90 5.31
N ILE A 38 18.72 1.94 3.99
CA ILE A 38 19.85 1.39 3.22
C ILE A 38 21.12 2.21 3.46
N LEU A 39 21.00 3.54 3.44
CA LEU A 39 22.13 4.43 3.71
C LEU A 39 22.73 4.17 5.10
N VAL A 40 21.86 4.11 6.12
CA VAL A 40 22.26 3.85 7.51
C VAL A 40 22.86 2.44 7.66
N LEU A 41 22.28 1.44 6.99
CA LEU A 41 22.80 0.07 6.99
C LEU A 41 24.23 0.01 6.44
N CYS A 42 24.50 0.65 5.30
CA CYS A 42 25.84 0.66 4.69
C CYS A 42 26.88 1.36 5.56
N ILE A 43 26.52 2.48 6.20
CA ILE A 43 27.43 3.21 7.10
C ILE A 43 27.74 2.38 8.35
N ASN A 44 26.71 1.83 9.00
CA ASN A 44 26.88 1.04 10.22
C ASN A 44 27.68 -0.24 9.96
N ALA A 45 27.45 -0.91 8.83
CA ALA A 45 28.21 -2.11 8.46
C ALA A 45 29.71 -1.82 8.34
N ALA A 46 30.09 -0.69 7.75
CA ALA A 46 31.48 -0.29 7.61
C ALA A 46 32.13 0.12 8.94
N GLN A 47 31.39 0.83 9.79
CA GLN A 47 31.87 1.17 11.14
C GLN A 47 32.12 -0.08 11.98
N MET A 48 31.24 -1.09 11.87
CA MET A 48 31.41 -2.37 12.56
C MET A 48 32.59 -3.19 12.03
N ALA A 49 32.92 -3.05 10.74
CA ALA A 49 34.09 -3.69 10.13
C ALA A 49 35.41 -2.96 10.45
N GLY A 50 35.37 -1.79 11.09
CA GLY A 50 36.56 -0.97 11.34
C GLY A 50 37.14 -0.30 10.09
N GLU A 51 36.36 -0.24 9.00
CA GLU A 51 36.78 0.34 7.73
C GLU A 51 36.37 1.80 7.59
N SER A 52 36.94 2.50 6.60
CA SER A 52 36.52 3.86 6.25
C SER A 52 35.06 3.87 5.77
N THR A 53 34.25 4.81 6.28
CA THR A 53 32.83 4.95 5.94
C THR A 53 32.59 5.63 4.58
N THR A 54 33.64 6.17 3.95
CA THR A 54 33.54 6.98 2.73
C THR A 54 32.96 6.20 1.54
N LEU A 55 33.58 5.08 1.19
CA LEU A 55 33.14 4.22 0.10
C LEU A 55 31.73 3.63 0.33
N PRO A 56 31.42 3.05 1.52
CA PRO A 56 30.07 2.58 1.87
C PRO A 56 28.99 3.65 1.78
N THR A 57 29.29 4.91 2.10
CA THR A 57 28.32 6.01 2.00
C THR A 57 27.94 6.27 0.54
N ILE A 58 28.91 6.28 -0.37
CA ILE A 58 28.67 6.45 -1.81
C ILE A 58 27.85 5.27 -2.36
N VAL A 59 28.23 4.05 -1.98
CA VAL A 59 27.50 2.82 -2.36
C VAL A 59 26.06 2.87 -1.83
N GLY A 60 25.87 3.24 -0.57
CA GLY A 60 24.55 3.37 0.06
C GLY A 60 23.68 4.44 -0.59
N LEU A 61 24.27 5.56 -1.05
CA LEU A 61 23.54 6.60 -1.78
C LEU A 61 23.00 6.09 -3.11
N VAL A 62 23.86 5.44 -3.92
CA VAL A 62 23.48 4.95 -5.25
C VAL A 62 22.51 3.78 -5.14
N LEU A 63 22.84 2.76 -4.34
CA LEU A 63 21.99 1.59 -4.16
C LEU A 63 20.68 1.96 -3.47
N GLY A 64 20.74 2.79 -2.42
CA GLY A 64 19.56 3.25 -1.70
C GLY A 64 18.59 3.98 -2.63
N SER A 65 19.09 4.83 -3.53
CA SER A 65 18.24 5.56 -4.48
C SER A 65 17.54 4.64 -5.48
N ILE A 66 18.29 3.69 -6.05
CA ILE A 66 17.76 2.72 -7.02
C ILE A 66 16.70 1.84 -6.35
N VAL A 67 17.02 1.28 -5.18
CA VAL A 67 16.11 0.39 -4.46
C VAL A 67 14.87 1.16 -4.02
N ALA A 68 15.01 2.35 -3.42
CA ALA A 68 13.88 3.17 -3.01
C ALA A 68 12.92 3.48 -4.17
N LEU A 69 13.44 3.80 -5.36
CA LEU A 69 12.61 4.03 -6.54
C LEU A 69 11.85 2.76 -6.95
N ILE A 70 12.53 1.62 -7.01
CA ILE A 70 11.92 0.33 -7.34
C ILE A 70 10.84 -0.02 -6.31
N THR A 71 11.13 0.08 -5.01
CA THR A 71 10.19 -0.20 -3.92
C THR A 71 8.98 0.72 -3.98
N THR A 72 9.16 2.00 -4.28
CA THR A 72 8.06 2.97 -4.45
C THR A 72 7.16 2.59 -5.63
N VAL A 73 7.73 2.26 -6.79
CA VAL A 73 6.95 1.88 -7.97
C VAL A 73 6.16 0.59 -7.72
N ILE A 74 6.80 -0.43 -7.14
CA ILE A 74 6.16 -1.71 -6.83
C ILE A 74 5.03 -1.51 -5.80
N SER A 75 5.27 -0.72 -4.74
CA SER A 75 4.26 -0.48 -3.70
C SER A 75 3.03 0.28 -4.22
N ILE A 76 3.20 1.21 -5.16
CA ILE A 76 2.07 1.88 -5.83
C ILE A 76 1.24 0.87 -6.64
N ILE A 77 1.89 -0.02 -7.40
CA ILE A 77 1.22 -1.06 -8.17
C ILE A 77 0.45 -2.01 -7.24
N LEU A 78 1.08 -2.46 -6.15
CA LEU A 78 0.44 -3.32 -5.15
C LEU A 78 -0.75 -2.63 -4.47
N THR A 79 -0.63 -1.35 -4.14
CA THR A 79 -1.74 -0.56 -3.58
C THR A 79 -2.92 -0.51 -4.54
N ARG A 80 -2.68 -0.36 -5.84
CA ARG A 80 -3.72 -0.39 -6.86
C ARG A 80 -4.42 -1.75 -6.93
N ILE A 81 -3.64 -2.83 -7.02
CA ILE A 81 -4.17 -4.20 -7.06
C ILE A 81 -4.99 -4.51 -5.80
N GLY A 82 -4.50 -4.07 -4.63
CA GLY A 82 -5.21 -4.21 -3.36
C GLY A 82 -6.55 -3.48 -3.37
N CYS A 83 -6.60 -2.24 -3.84
CA CYS A 83 -7.84 -1.48 -3.96
C CYS A 83 -8.84 -2.14 -4.91
N GLU A 84 -8.39 -2.60 -6.08
CA GLU A 84 -9.25 -3.29 -7.05
C GLU A 84 -9.82 -4.59 -6.47
N THR A 85 -9.00 -5.36 -5.74
CA THR A 85 -9.43 -6.61 -5.10
C THR A 85 -10.47 -6.36 -4.01
N VAL A 86 -10.29 -5.34 -3.17
CA VAL A 86 -11.27 -4.99 -2.13
C VAL A 86 -12.58 -4.52 -2.73
N LEU A 87 -12.56 -3.77 -3.84
CA LEU A 87 -13.78 -3.41 -4.58
C LEU A 87 -14.52 -4.64 -5.09
N VAL A 88 -13.80 -5.59 -5.69
CA VAL A 88 -14.38 -6.84 -6.20
C VAL A 88 -15.06 -7.63 -5.08
N VAL A 89 -14.44 -7.71 -3.89
CA VAL A 89 -15.04 -8.39 -2.73
C VAL A 89 -16.36 -7.73 -2.31
N PHE A 90 -16.42 -6.40 -2.26
CA PHE A 90 -17.66 -5.70 -1.95
C PHE A 90 -18.74 -5.93 -3.01
N MET A 91 -18.37 -5.91 -4.30
CA MET A 91 -19.29 -6.19 -5.39
C MET A 91 -19.86 -7.61 -5.31
N ILE A 92 -19.05 -8.62 -4.98
CA ILE A 92 -19.52 -10.00 -4.79
C ILE A 92 -20.53 -10.08 -3.65
N ARG A 93 -20.26 -9.42 -2.52
CA ARG A 93 -21.18 -9.44 -1.37
C ARG A 93 -22.54 -8.82 -1.72
N ASP A 94 -22.52 -7.71 -2.45
CA ASP A 94 -23.75 -7.02 -2.84
C ASP A 94 -24.56 -7.86 -3.85
N GLU A 95 -23.89 -8.53 -4.79
CA GLU A 95 -24.51 -9.47 -5.74
C GLU A 95 -25.16 -10.68 -5.02
N LEU A 96 -24.47 -11.26 -4.03
CA LEU A 96 -25.00 -12.37 -3.24
C LEU A 96 -26.23 -11.96 -2.40
N ALA A 97 -26.24 -10.74 -1.87
CA ALA A 97 -27.40 -10.20 -1.15
C ALA A 97 -28.63 -10.10 -2.06
N TRP A 98 -28.44 -9.58 -3.28
CA TRP A 98 -29.50 -9.49 -4.28
C TRP A 98 -30.07 -10.87 -4.68
N GLN A 99 -29.21 -11.88 -4.86
CA GLN A 99 -29.67 -13.25 -5.19
C GLN A 99 -30.48 -13.88 -4.05
N ARG A 100 -30.13 -13.61 -2.79
CA ARG A 100 -30.88 -14.09 -1.63
C ARG A 100 -32.30 -13.53 -1.60
N GLU A 101 -32.45 -12.23 -1.87
CA GLU A 101 -33.75 -11.57 -1.87
C GLU A 101 -34.67 -12.06 -2.99
N ASN A 102 -34.13 -12.32 -4.19
CA ASN A 102 -34.94 -12.84 -5.30
C ASN A 102 -35.28 -14.32 -5.14
N THR A 103 -34.40 -15.12 -4.54
CA THR A 103 -34.72 -16.53 -4.25
C THR A 103 -35.88 -16.65 -3.26
N GLN A 104 -35.97 -15.76 -2.26
CA GLN A 104 -37.08 -15.74 -1.30
C GLN A 104 -38.42 -15.30 -1.90
N LYS A 105 -38.43 -14.60 -3.04
CA LYS A 105 -39.67 -14.21 -3.74
C LYS A 105 -40.27 -15.34 -4.57
N HIS A 106 -39.49 -16.38 -4.88
CA HIS A 106 -39.89 -17.52 -5.71
C HIS A 106 -40.09 -18.83 -4.92
N ALA A 107 -39.89 -18.80 -3.59
CA ALA A 107 -40.16 -19.90 -2.66
C ALA A 107 -41.44 -19.60 -1.86
#